data_AF-A0A2A5V6D2-F1
#
_entry.id   AF-A0A2A5V6D2-F1
#
_cell.length_a   1.000
_cell.length_b   1.000
_cell.length_c   1.000
_cell.angle_alpha   90.00
_cell.angle_beta   90.00
_cell.angle_gamma   90.00
#
_symmetry.space_group_name_H-M   'P 1'
#
loop_
_entity.id
_entity.type
_entity.pdbx_description
1 polymer ?
#
loop_
_entity_poly.entity_id
_entity_poly.type
_entity_poly.pdbx_seq_one_letter_code
_entity_poly.pdbx_strand_id
1 'polypeptide(L)'
;MFNEGLVNIVQQYLKKGANIYVEGQLSTRKWKDEASGQDKYSTEIILQGYNSSLTMLDSRGKGENSNLVNENKSSLPKENLNQENSDLDDEIPF
;
A
#
# COMPACT_ATOMS: atom_id res chain seq x y z
N MET A 1 13.92 8.07 -2.03
CA MET A 1 12.78 7.52 -1.27
C MET A 1 13.30 7.14 0.11
N PHE A 2 12.71 7.65 1.18
CA PHE A 2 13.23 7.40 2.54
C PHE A 2 12.18 6.80 3.49
N ASN A 3 10.97 6.55 2.98
CA ASN A 3 9.94 5.82 3.71
C ASN A 3 10.18 4.31 3.53
N GLU A 4 10.49 3.60 4.61
CA GLU A 4 10.82 2.17 4.59
C GLU A 4 9.68 1.29 4.03
N GLY A 5 8.42 1.63 4.34
CA GLY A 5 7.25 0.89 3.84
C GLY A 5 7.13 0.95 2.32
N LEU A 6 7.31 2.15 1.75
CA LEU A 6 7.34 2.31 0.30
C LEU A 6 8.53 1.58 -0.32
N VAL A 7 9.71 1.60 0.33
CA VAL A 7 10.92 0.95 -0.19
C VAL A 7 10.70 -0.55 -0.39
N ASN A 8 10.07 -1.21 0.59
CA ASN A 8 9.76 -2.63 0.49
C ASN A 8 8.79 -2.93 -0.67
N ILE A 9 7.75 -2.10 -0.85
CA ILE A 9 6.79 -2.26 -1.97
C ILE A 9 7.51 -2.11 -3.31
N VAL A 10 8.35 -1.08 -3.45
CA VAL A 10 9.10 -0.83 -4.68
C VAL A 10 10.05 -2.00 -4.97
N GLN A 11 10.80 -2.46 -3.98
CA GLN A 11 11.76 -3.55 -4.15
C GLN A 11 11.08 -4.86 -4.55
N GLN A 12 9.91 -5.16 -3.98
CA GLN A 12 9.24 -6.43 -4.20
C GLN A 12 8.38 -6.45 -5.48
N TYR A 13 7.80 -5.32 -5.87
CA TYR A 13 6.78 -5.27 -6.93
C TYR A 13 7.14 -4.41 -8.14
N LEU A 14 8.12 -3.49 -8.06
CA LEU A 14 8.51 -2.69 -9.22
C LEU A 14 9.58 -3.37 -10.08
N LYS A 15 9.30 -3.37 -11.39
CA LYS A 15 10.24 -3.73 -12.44
C LYS A 15 10.23 -2.65 -13.51
N LYS A 16 11.30 -2.59 -14.31
CA LYS A 16 11.36 -1.67 -15.45
C LYS A 16 10.15 -1.88 -16.36
N GLY A 17 9.45 -0.80 -16.67
CA GLY A 17 8.25 -0.82 -17.51
C GLY A 17 6.92 -0.95 -16.75
N ALA A 18 6.95 -1.09 -15.41
CA ALA A 18 5.73 -1.06 -14.60
C ALA A 18 5.06 0.31 -14.63
N ASN A 19 3.72 0.33 -14.71
CA ASN A 19 2.95 1.58 -14.63
C ASN A 19 2.61 1.89 -13.18
N ILE A 20 2.92 3.11 -12.76
CA ILE A 20 2.65 3.60 -11.41
C ILE A 20 2.13 5.02 -11.41
N TYR A 21 1.32 5.31 -10.40
CA TYR A 21 1.02 6.66 -9.94
C TYR A 21 1.93 6.97 -8.74
N VAL A 22 2.47 8.19 -8.71
CA VAL A 22 3.36 8.66 -7.64
C VAL A 22 2.96 10.09 -7.28
N GLU A 23 2.83 10.35 -5.98
CA GLU A 23 2.58 11.68 -5.41
C GLU A 23 3.65 12.00 -4.37
N GLY A 24 4.24 13.19 -4.44
CA GLY A 24 5.26 13.64 -3.51
C GLY A 24 5.62 15.10 -3.69
N GLN A 25 6.71 15.52 -3.04
CA GLN A 25 7.17 16.91 -3.08
C GLN A 25 8.20 17.12 -4.18
N LEU A 26 8.04 18.18 -4.97
CA LEU A 26 9.06 18.60 -5.94
C LEU A 26 10.22 19.30 -5.21
N SER A 27 11.46 18.88 -5.46
CA SER A 27 12.65 19.50 -4.90
C SER A 27 13.72 19.70 -5.97
N THR A 28 14.39 20.85 -5.94
CA THR A 28 15.52 21.16 -6.82
C THR A 28 16.77 21.32 -5.98
N ARG A 29 17.77 20.48 -6.23
CA ARG A 29 19.08 20.58 -5.57
C ARG A 29 20.15 21.06 -6.54
N LYS A 30 21.08 21.84 -6.02
CA LYS A 30 22.28 22.30 -6.72
C LYS A 30 23.47 21.44 -6.29
N TRP A 31 24.28 21.00 -7.24
CA TRP A 31 25.52 20.30 -6.97
C TRP A 31 26.62 20.74 -7.95
N LYS A 32 27.88 20.50 -7.59
CA LYS A 32 29.02 20.83 -8.45
C LYS A 32 29.48 19.59 -9.19
N ASP A 33 29.61 19.71 -10.50
CA ASP A 33 30.20 18.68 -11.33
C ASP A 33 31.69 18.55 -11.03
N GLU A 34 32.16 17.38 -10.61
CA GLU A 34 33.55 17.19 -10.18
C GLU A 34 34.57 17.37 -11.32
N ALA A 35 34.19 17.01 -12.55
CA ALA A 35 35.08 17.09 -13.70
C ALA A 35 35.25 18.53 -14.23
N SER A 36 34.15 19.29 -14.30
CA SER A 36 34.15 20.64 -14.89
C SER A 36 34.07 21.79 -13.88
N GLY A 37 33.77 21.50 -12.60
CA GLY A 37 33.57 22.50 -11.55
C GLY A 37 32.28 23.33 -11.70
N GLN A 38 31.47 23.05 -12.71
CA GLN A 38 30.26 23.81 -13.03
C GLN A 38 29.10 23.47 -12.10
N ASP A 39 28.25 24.46 -11.86
CA ASP A 39 27.01 24.29 -11.12
C ASP A 39 25.97 23.54 -11.97
N LYS A 40 25.42 22.46 -11.41
CA LYS A 40 24.34 21.67 -12.02
C LYS A 40 23.13 21.62 -11.09
N TYR A 41 21.95 21.46 -11.69
CA TYR A 41 20.68 21.39 -10.99
C TYR A 41 19.99 20.06 -11.30
N SER A 42 19.37 19.47 -10.29
CA SER A 42 18.56 18.26 -10.43
C SER A 42 17.23 18.46 -9.73
N THR A 43 16.16 18.31 -10.49
CA THR A 43 14.79 18.38 -9.99
C THR A 43 14.27 16.96 -9.80
N GLU A 44 13.84 16.64 -8.59
CA GLU A 44 13.47 15.29 -8.16
C GLU A 44 12.10 15.33 -7.44
N ILE A 45 11.37 14.22 -7.50
CA ILE A 45 10.13 14.02 -6.72
C ILE A 45 10.52 13.23 -5.46
N ILE A 46 10.34 13.85 -4.31
CA ILE A 46 10.75 13.30 -3.02
C ILE A 46 9.55 12.68 -2.32
N LEU A 47 9.65 11.37 -2.02
CA LEU A 47 8.68 10.63 -1.21
C LEU A 47 9.21 10.49 0.21
N GLN A 48 8.84 11.44 1.06
CA GLN A 48 9.19 11.55 2.48
C GLN A 48 7.94 11.95 3.27
N GLY A 49 7.81 11.41 4.49
CA GLY A 49 6.70 11.73 5.39
C GLY A 49 5.32 11.23 4.92
N TYR A 50 4.27 11.72 5.56
CA TYR A 50 2.88 11.30 5.33
C TYR A 50 2.26 11.86 4.03
N ASN A 51 2.86 12.88 3.42
CA ASN A 51 2.35 13.54 2.21
C ASN A 51 2.89 12.90 0.92
N SER A 52 3.16 11.60 0.93
CA SER A 52 3.69 10.89 -0.22
C SER A 52 2.98 9.56 -0.43
N SER A 53 2.74 9.21 -1.70
CA SER A 53 1.98 8.03 -2.09
C SER A 53 2.55 7.39 -3.36
N LEU A 54 2.42 6.07 -3.45
CA LEU A 54 2.76 5.28 -4.62
C LEU A 54 1.69 4.21 -4.82
N THR A 55 1.12 4.15 -6.02
CA THR A 55 0.08 3.20 -6.39
C THR A 55 0.47 2.47 -7.68
N MET A 56 0.41 1.15 -7.66
CA MET A 56 0.59 0.31 -8.85
C MET A 56 -0.64 0.43 -9.75
N LEU A 57 -0.43 0.73 -11.03
CA LEU A 57 -1.50 0.86 -12.03
C LEU A 57 -1.59 -0.33 -12.97
N ASP A 58 -0.60 -1.23 -12.94
CA ASP A 58 -0.66 -2.44 -13.75
C ASP A 58 -1.89 -3.26 -13.35
N SER A 59 -2.73 -3.55 -14.35
CA SER A 59 -3.88 -4.44 -14.16
C SER A 59 -3.34 -5.77 -13.72
N ARG A 60 -3.56 -6.15 -12.46
CA ARG A 60 -3.39 -7.53 -12.01
C ARG A 60 -4.19 -8.38 -12.98
N GLY A 61 -3.49 -9.03 -13.91
CA GLY A 61 -4.06 -10.03 -14.77
C GLY A 61 -4.76 -11.02 -13.85
N LYS A 62 -6.09 -11.04 -13.94
CA LYS A 62 -7.01 -12.10 -13.57
C LYS A 62 -6.35 -13.28 -12.83
N GLY A 63 -6.51 -13.29 -11.49
CA GLY A 63 -6.34 -14.49 -10.67
C GLY A 63 -5.19 -14.45 -9.69
N GLU A 64 -5.38 -13.76 -8.57
CA GLU A 64 -5.14 -14.38 -7.26
C GLU A 64 -5.89 -13.57 -6.21
N ASN A 65 -6.96 -14.16 -5.67
CA ASN A 65 -7.61 -13.67 -4.46
C ASN A 65 -6.63 -13.83 -3.30
N SER A 66 -5.71 -12.89 -3.12
CA SER A 66 -5.07 -12.70 -1.83
C SER A 66 -6.08 -12.01 -0.90
N ASN A 67 -7.12 -12.75 -0.54
CA ASN A 67 -7.84 -12.52 0.70
C ASN A 67 -6.80 -12.70 1.82
N LEU A 68 -6.15 -11.60 2.19
CA LEU A 68 -5.52 -11.47 3.50
C LEU A 68 -6.67 -11.40 4.51
N VAL A 69 -7.31 -12.55 4.74
CA VAL A 69 -8.12 -12.74 5.93
C VAL A 69 -7.12 -12.76 7.07
N ASN A 70 -6.98 -11.61 7.74
CA ASN A 70 -6.35 -11.55 9.04
C ASN A 70 -7.24 -12.39 9.97
N GLU A 71 -6.94 -13.69 10.10
CA GLU A 71 -7.52 -14.53 11.13
C GLU A 71 -7.05 -14.02 12.48
N ASN A 72 -7.73 -13.00 12.99
CA ASN A 72 -7.90 -12.82 14.41
C ASN A 72 -8.68 -14.03 14.91
N LYS A 73 -7.94 -15.11 15.22
CA LYS A 73 -8.40 -16.21 16.07
C LYS A 73 -8.77 -15.60 17.42
N SER A 74 -9.99 -15.10 17.54
CA SER A 74 -10.60 -14.87 18.84
C SER A 74 -10.74 -16.25 19.49
N SER A 75 -10.01 -16.46 20.57
CA SER A 75 -10.17 -17.62 21.43
C SER A 75 -11.49 -17.47 22.19
N LEU A 76 -12.60 -17.83 21.56
CA LEU A 76 -13.84 -18.13 22.27
C LEU A 76 -13.79 -19.60 22.73
N PRO A 77 -14.14 -19.89 23.99
CA PRO A 77 -14.36 -21.27 24.44
C PRO A 77 -15.48 -21.90 23.62
N LYS A 78 -15.26 -23.10 23.08
CA LYS A 78 -16.32 -23.93 22.52
C LYS A 78 -17.17 -24.47 23.66
N GLU A 79 -18.24 -23.77 24.03
CA GLU A 79 -19.35 -24.41 24.73
C GLU A 79 -20.35 -24.95 23.71
N ASN A 80 -20.62 -26.24 23.86
CA ASN A 80 -21.61 -26.98 23.13
C ASN A 80 -22.96 -26.74 23.81
N LEU A 81 -23.84 -25.95 23.18
CA LEU A 81 -25.25 -25.85 23.55
C LEU A 81 -26.10 -26.02 22.30
N ASN A 82 -26.59 -27.24 22.12
CA ASN A 82 -27.82 -27.49 21.39
C ASN A 82 -28.93 -26.66 22.03
N GLN A 83 -29.43 -25.63 21.34
CA GLN A 83 -30.76 -25.13 21.59
C GLN A 83 -31.32 -24.49 20.33
N GLU A 84 -32.31 -25.19 19.76
CA GLU A 84 -33.30 -24.66 18.84
C GLU A 84 -33.83 -23.33 19.39
N ASN A 85 -33.79 -22.26 18.58
CA ASN A 85 -34.66 -21.10 18.76
C ASN A 85 -34.96 -20.52 17.37
N SER A 86 -36.13 -20.90 16.89
CA SER A 86 -36.87 -20.46 15.70
C SER A 86 -37.41 -19.03 15.81
N ASP A 87 -36.73 -18.14 16.55
CA ASP A 87 -37.32 -16.89 17.06
C ASP A 87 -36.64 -15.64 16.50
N LEU A 88 -35.86 -15.76 15.41
CA LEU A 88 -35.17 -14.65 14.76
C LEU A 88 -35.79 -14.18 13.44
N ASP A 89 -36.87 -14.84 12.97
CA ASP A 89 -37.55 -14.50 11.72
C ASP A 89 -38.77 -13.57 11.88
N ASP A 90 -39.16 -13.22 13.13
CA ASP A 90 -40.49 -12.61 13.41
C ASP A 90 -40.50 -11.10 13.75
N GLU A 91 -39.40 -10.33 13.64
CA GLU A 91 -39.42 -8.86 13.85
C GLU A 91 -38.63 -8.03 12.81
N ILE A 92 -39.11 -8.00 11.56
CA ILE A 92 -38.80 -6.87 10.66
C ILE A 92 -40.11 -6.14 10.33
N PRO A 93 -40.50 -5.09 11.09
CA PRO A 93 -41.57 -4.20 10.68
C PRO A 93 -41.09 -3.16 9.65
N PHE A 94 -41.98 -2.85 8.70
CA PHE A 94 -41.82 -1.81 7.66
C PHE A 94 -41.70 -0.39 8.21
#